data_AF-A0A1H6XD08-F1
#
_entry.id   AF-A0A1H6XD08-F1
#
_cell.length_a   1.000
_cell.length_b   1.000
_cell.length_c   1.000
_cell.angle_alpha   90.00
_cell.angle_beta   90.00
_cell.angle_gamma   90.00
#
_symmetry.space_group_name_H-M   'P 1'
#
loop_
_entity.id
_entity.type
_entity.pdbx_description
1 polymer ?
#
loop_
_entity_poly.entity_id
_entity_poly.type
_entity_poly.pdbx_seq_one_letter_code
_entity_poly.pdbx_strand_id
1 'polypeptide(L)' 'MIILPPKEIEDKIKFIHNDVVAIDGVKISEDERKLLEQYRKVLKEENENRIER' A
#
# COMPACT_ATOMS: atom_id res chain seq x y z
N MET A 1 10.82 5.53 7.64
CA MET A 1 11.36 4.39 6.87
C MET A 1 10.77 4.43 5.46
N ILE A 2 11.45 3.88 4.45
CA ILE A 2 10.77 3.55 3.19
C ILE A 2 10.09 2.20 3.44
N ILE A 3 8.76 2.20 3.54
CA ILE A 3 8.01 0.95 3.69
C ILE A 3 7.89 0.37 2.29
N LEU A 4 8.58 -0.72 2.00
CA LEU A 4 8.48 -1.37 0.71
C LEU A 4 7.17 -2.16 0.62
N PRO A 5 6.55 -2.19 -0.56
CA PRO A 5 5.36 -3.01 -0.77
C PRO A 5 5.70 -4.50 -0.73
N PRO A 6 4.73 -5.37 -0.41
CA PRO A 6 4.88 -6.81 -0.61
C PRO A 6 5.13 -7.12 -2.09
N LYS A 7 6.11 -7.98 -2.40
CA LYS A 7 6.46 -8.37 -3.78
C LYS A 7 5.28 -8.90 -4.60
N GLU A 8 4.29 -9.48 -3.93
CA GLU A 8 3.09 -10.03 -4.57
C GLU A 8 2.21 -8.93 -5.20
N ILE A 9 2.19 -7.74 -4.60
CA ILE A 9 1.37 -6.61 -5.06
C ILE A 9 2.19 -5.44 -5.62
N GLU A 10 3.53 -5.48 -5.51
CA GLU A 10 4.44 -4.40 -5.95
C GLU A 10 4.18 -3.96 -7.40
N ASP A 11 4.03 -4.90 -8.33
CA ASP A 11 3.79 -4.62 -9.75
C ASP A 11 2.31 -4.30 -10.07
N LYS A 12 1.44 -4.41 -9.07
CA LYS A 12 -0.02 -4.28 -9.21
C LYS A 12 -0.58 -3.02 -8.58
N ILE A 13 0.27 -2.27 -7.88
CA ILE A 13 -0.13 -1.08 -7.13
C ILE A 13 0.66 0.14 -7.61
N LYS A 14 0.08 1.32 -7.39
CA LYS A 14 0.74 2.61 -7.62
C LYS A 14 0.70 3.43 -6.34
N PHE A 15 1.81 4.11 -6.07
CA PHE A 15 1.93 5.03 -4.96
C PHE A 15 1.39 6.41 -5.36
N ILE A 16 0.46 6.95 -4.57
CA ILE A 16 -0.15 8.26 -4.79
C ILE A 16 -0.20 9.01 -3.46
N HIS A 17 0.53 10.13 -3.34
CA HIS A 17 0.48 11.03 -2.18
C HIS A 17 0.50 10.31 -0.81
N ASN A 18 1.47 9.41 -0.59
CA ASN A 18 1.62 8.57 0.62
C ASN A 18 0.57 7.47 0.83
N ASP A 19 -0.31 7.25 -0.14
CA ASP A 19 -1.22 6.13 -0.17
C ASP A 19 -0.87 5.18 -1.32
N VAL A 20 -1.44 3.99 -1.31
CA VAL A 20 -1.25 2.98 -2.35
C VAL A 20 -2.59 2.50 -2.85
N VAL A 21 -2.71 2.47 -4.17
CA VAL A 21 -3.93 2.04 -4.84
C VAL A 21 -3.60 1.01 -5.90
N ALA A 22 -4.55 0.14 -6.20
CA ALA A 22 -4.43 -0.78 -7.31
C ALA A 22 -4.25 -0.01 -8.64
N ILE A 23 -3.44 -0.56 -9.54
CA ILE A 23 -3.34 -0.07 -10.91
C ILE A 23 -4.66 -0.36 -11.63
N ASP A 24 -5.15 0.63 -12.38
CA ASP A 24 -6.39 0.50 -13.12
C ASP A 24 -6.25 -0.58 -14.20
N GLY A 25 -7.19 -1.52 -14.26
CA GLY A 25 -7.14 -2.66 -15.17
C GLY A 25 -6.34 -3.89 -14.69
N VAL A 26 -5.67 -3.83 -13.52
CA VAL A 26 -4.99 -5.00 -12.95
C VAL A 26 -5.96 -5.87 -12.15
N LYS A 27 -5.98 -7.17 -12.45
CA LYS A 27 -6.72 -8.15 -11.64
C LYS A 27 -5.96 -8.41 -10.33
N ILE A 28 -6.60 -8.04 -9.23
CA ILE A 28 -6.17 -8.31 -7.86
C ILE A 28 -7.03 -9.43 -7.30
N SER A 29 -6.39 -10.49 -6.81
CA SER A 29 -7.05 -11.61 -6.12
C SER A 29 -7.46 -11.21 -4.71
N GLU A 30 -8.33 -11.98 -4.05
CA GLU A 30 -8.78 -11.66 -2.69
C GLU A 30 -7.62 -11.54 -1.67
N ASP A 31 -6.63 -12.42 -1.73
CA ASP A 31 -5.44 -12.38 -0.88
C ASP A 31 -4.60 -11.12 -1.11
N GLU A 32 -4.44 -10.75 -2.37
CA GLU A 32 -3.70 -9.55 -2.78
C GLU A 32 -4.43 -8.28 -2.35
N ARG A 33 -5.77 -8.32 -2.34
CA ARG A 33 -6.61 -7.23 -1.84
C ARG A 33 -6.45 -7.05 -0.33
N LYS A 34 -6.38 -8.16 0.42
CA LYS A 34 -6.07 -8.15 1.86
C LYS A 34 -4.66 -7.60 2.11
N LEU A 35 -3.67 -8.03 1.33
CA LEU A 35 -2.30 -7.50 1.40
C LEU A 35 -2.25 -6.00 1.16
N LEU A 36 -2.95 -5.52 0.13
CA LEU A 36 -3.06 -4.10 -0.18
C LEU A 36 -3.70 -3.32 0.97
N GLU A 37 -4.76 -3.84 1.57
CA GLU A 37 -5.46 -3.20 2.67
C GLU A 37 -4.60 -3.12 3.94
N GLN A 38 -3.89 -4.21 4.28
CA GLN A 38 -2.94 -4.21 5.39
C GLN A 38 -1.79 -3.23 5.14
N TYR A 39 -1.25 -3.19 3.92
CA TYR A 39 -0.16 -2.30 3.57
C TYR A 39 -0.57 -0.83 3.60
N ARG A 40 -1.79 -0.48 3.13
CA ARG A 40 -2.37 0.86 3.30
C ARG A 40 -2.46 1.27 4.77
N LYS A 41 -2.90 0.34 5.64
CA LYS A 41 -3.01 0.62 7.07
C LYS A 41 -1.66 0.96 7.69
N VAL A 42 -0.62 0.18 7.39
CA VAL A 42 0.75 0.42 7.84
C VAL A 42 1.29 1.76 7.32
N LEU A 43 1.06 2.08 6.05
CA LEU A 43 1.44 3.37 5.47
C LEU A 43 0.76 4.55 6.15
N LYS A 44 -0.53 4.41 6.50
CA LYS A 44 -1.28 5.45 7.19
C LYS A 44 -0.79 5.65 8.63
N GLU A 45 -0.56 4.57 9.37
CA GLU A 45 0.00 4.62 10.73
C GLU A 45 1.38 5.28 10.74
N GLU A 46 2.26 4.93 9.81
CA GLU A 46 3.58 5.54 9.69
C GLU A 46 3.52 7.00 9.24
N ASN A 47 2.55 7.37 8.39
CA ASN A 47 2.33 8.76 8.01
C ASN A 47 1.83 9.61 9.19
N GLU A 48 0.88 9.09 9.99
CA GLU A 48 0.42 9.75 11.23
C GLU A 48 1.58 9.88 12.24
N ASN A 49 2.37 8.83 12.44
CA ASN A 49 3.53 8.83 13.33
C ASN A 49 4.64 9.81 12.87
N ARG A 50 4.71 10.13 11.57
CA ARG A 50 5.59 11.18 11.03
C ARG A 50 5.05 12.59 11.24
N ILE A 51 3.73 12.77 11.30
CA ILE A 51 3.11 14.09 11.52
C ILE A 51 3.19 14.49 13.01
N GLU A 52 3.21 13.52 13.92
CA GLU A 52 3.34 13.75 15.37
C GLU A 52 4.78 13.98 15.88
N ARG A 53 5.82 13.95 15.02
CA ARG A 53 7.22 14.15 15.42
C ARG A 53 7.83 15.47 14.94
#